data_AF-A0A6L6LPX0-F1
#
_entry.id   AF-A0A6L6LPX0-F1
#
_cell.length_a   1.000
_cell.length_b   1.000
_cell.length_c   1.000
_cell.angle_alpha   90.00
_cell.angle_beta   90.00
_cell.angle_gamma   90.00
#
_symmetry.space_group_name_H-M   'P 1'
#
loop_
_entity.id
_entity.type
_entity.pdbx_description
1 polymer ?
#
loop_
_entity_poly.entity_id
_entity_poly.type
_entity_poly.pdbx_seq_one_letter_code
_entity_poly.pdbx_strand_id
1 'polypeptide(L)'
;MTHNENTAGVQMKNVGFIRKADSPGRIVIPKEICKIPGFDADSLSFVHWQDRQLIFEEYQKTCTFCGACPALKFDTKILCGADCYADLRLHIEAQKESRGNSSK
;
A
#
# COMPACT_ATOMS: atom_id res chain seq x y z
N MET A 1 -20.98 -11.85 35.30
CA MET A 1 -19.98 -12.12 34.26
C MET A 1 -20.65 -11.87 32.92
N THR A 2 -20.59 -10.63 32.45
CA THR A 2 -21.14 -10.22 31.15
C THR A 2 -20.13 -10.62 30.07
N HIS A 3 -20.41 -11.70 29.35
CA HIS A 3 -19.78 -11.95 28.05
C HIS A 3 -20.66 -11.26 27.00
N ASN A 4 -20.24 -10.06 26.60
CA ASN A 4 -20.84 -9.31 25.51
C ASN A 4 -20.26 -9.86 24.19
N GLU A 5 -20.93 -10.85 23.63
CA GLU A 5 -20.62 -11.36 22.29
C GLU A 5 -21.38 -10.52 21.26
N ASN A 6 -20.82 -9.35 20.94
CA ASN A 6 -21.21 -8.61 19.73
C ASN A 6 -19.99 -8.43 18.84
N THR A 7 -19.60 -9.53 18.18
CA THR A 7 -18.75 -9.47 16.99
C THR A 7 -19.60 -9.98 15.84
N ALA A 8 -20.42 -9.09 15.28
CA ALA A 8 -21.01 -9.30 13.96
C ALA A 8 -19.87 -9.36 12.94
N GLY A 9 -19.29 -10.56 12.79
CA GLY A 9 -18.34 -10.86 11.73
C GLY A 9 -19.03 -10.60 10.41
N VAL A 10 -18.58 -9.59 9.68
CA VAL A 10 -19.00 -9.35 8.29
C VAL A 10 -18.55 -10.56 7.49
N GLN A 11 -19.48 -11.49 7.25
CA GLN A 11 -19.26 -12.67 6.44
C GLN A 11 -19.04 -12.19 5.00
N MET A 12 -17.79 -12.11 4.56
CA MET A 12 -17.46 -11.81 3.17
C MET A 12 -18.03 -12.93 2.29
N LYS A 13 -19.15 -12.64 1.64
CA LYS A 13 -19.74 -13.51 0.62
C LYS A 13 -18.75 -13.50 -0.54
N ASN A 14 -18.18 -14.66 -0.85
CA ASN A 14 -17.25 -14.80 -1.97
C ASN A 14 -18.05 -14.60 -3.27
N VAL A 15 -18.08 -13.36 -3.80
CA VAL A 15 -18.85 -13.01 -5.00
C VAL A 15 -18.01 -13.33 -6.23
N GLY A 16 -18.21 -14.52 -6.80
CA GLY A 16 -17.66 -14.86 -8.12
C GLY A 16 -18.55 -14.31 -9.25
N PHE A 17 -17.95 -13.90 -10.36
CA PHE A 17 -18.67 -13.53 -11.58
C PHE A 17 -17.93 -13.99 -12.83
N ILE A 18 -18.69 -14.24 -13.90
CA ILE A 18 -18.14 -14.51 -15.23
C ILE A 18 -18.57 -13.36 -16.15
N ARG A 19 -17.57 -12.68 -16.72
CA ARG A 19 -17.75 -11.65 -17.74
C ARG A 19 -16.73 -11.83 -18.85
N LYS A 20 -17.16 -11.51 -20.07
CA LYS A 20 -16.26 -11.41 -21.22
C LYS A 20 -15.52 -10.07 -21.14
N ALA A 21 -14.25 -10.08 -21.49
CA ALA A 21 -13.52 -8.85 -21.72
C ALA A 21 -13.98 -8.21 -23.05
N ASP A 22 -13.90 -6.89 -23.13
CA ASP A 22 -14.10 -6.16 -24.38
C ASP A 22 -12.95 -6.46 -25.37
N SER A 23 -13.05 -6.03 -26.64
CA SER A 23 -11.97 -6.22 -27.61
C SER A 23 -10.59 -5.66 -27.20
N PRO A 24 -10.46 -4.52 -26.49
CA PRO A 24 -9.17 -4.07 -25.96
C PRO A 24 -8.73 -4.80 -24.67
N GLY A 25 -9.52 -5.74 -24.12
CA GLY A 25 -9.16 -6.49 -22.92
C GLY A 25 -9.62 -5.88 -21.59
N ARG A 26 -10.53 -4.89 -21.60
CA ARG A 26 -11.11 -4.34 -20.36
C ARG A 26 -12.15 -5.31 -19.78
N ILE A 27 -12.18 -5.44 -18.46
CA ILE A 27 -13.19 -6.22 -17.73
C ILE A 27 -13.97 -5.27 -16.82
N VAL A 28 -15.30 -5.37 -16.83
CA VAL A 28 -16.17 -4.60 -15.93
C VAL A 28 -16.33 -5.35 -14.61
N ILE A 29 -15.96 -4.70 -13.50
CA ILE A 29 -16.19 -5.21 -12.14
C ILE A 29 -17.64 -4.85 -11.73
N PRO A 30 -18.48 -5.83 -11.34
CA PRO A 30 -19.83 -5.57 -10.87
C PRO A 30 -19.89 -4.63 -9.65
N LYS A 31 -20.93 -3.80 -9.58
CA LYS A 31 -21.11 -2.78 -8.53
C LYS A 31 -21.17 -3.37 -7.12
N GLU A 32 -21.55 -4.64 -7.00
CA GLU A 32 -21.59 -5.39 -5.76
C GLU A 32 -20.18 -5.59 -5.17
N ILE A 33 -19.19 -5.89 -6.02
CA ILE A 33 -17.79 -6.03 -5.62
C ILE A 33 -17.22 -4.67 -5.22
N CYS A 34 -17.61 -3.60 -5.92
CA CYS A 34 -17.20 -2.24 -5.57
C CYS A 34 -17.71 -1.73 -4.22
N LYS A 35 -18.59 -2.47 -3.54
CA LYS A 35 -19.09 -2.14 -2.19
C LYS A 35 -18.39 -2.92 -1.08
N ILE A 36 -17.45 -3.82 -1.43
CA ILE A 36 -16.70 -4.60 -0.44
C ILE A 36 -15.80 -3.63 0.35
N PRO A 37 -15.81 -3.67 1.70
CA PRO A 37 -14.92 -2.84 2.50
C PRO A 37 -13.44 -3.07 2.11
N GLY A 38 -12.72 -1.98 1.83
CA GLY A 38 -11.32 -2.03 1.39
C GLY A 38 -11.13 -2.14 -0.14
N PHE A 39 -12.20 -2.36 -0.91
CA PHE A 39 -12.14 -2.17 -2.35
C PHE A 39 -12.40 -0.70 -2.69
N ASP A 40 -11.41 -0.04 -3.28
CA ASP A 40 -11.56 1.30 -3.83
C ASP A 40 -11.43 1.22 -5.36
N ALA A 41 -12.56 1.45 -6.06
CA ALA A 41 -12.64 1.39 -7.51
C ALA A 41 -11.76 2.42 -8.22
N ASP A 42 -11.44 3.52 -7.54
CA ASP A 42 -10.62 4.61 -8.08
C ASP A 42 -9.14 4.49 -7.67
N SER A 43 -8.80 3.50 -6.83
CA SER A 43 -7.43 3.25 -6.40
C SER A 43 -6.59 2.60 -7.50
N LEU A 44 -5.30 2.98 -7.56
CA LEU A 44 -4.34 2.27 -8.38
C LEU A 44 -4.23 0.84 -7.85
N SER A 45 -4.40 -0.15 -8.73
CA SER A 45 -4.16 -1.55 -8.40
C SER A 45 -2.87 -2.03 -9.05
N PHE A 46 -2.03 -2.73 -8.29
CA PHE A 46 -0.96 -3.53 -8.87
C PHE A 46 -1.57 -4.79 -9.48
N VAL A 47 -1.27 -5.04 -10.75
CA VAL A 47 -1.80 -6.19 -11.48
C VAL A 47 -0.64 -7.09 -11.86
N HIS A 48 -0.70 -8.35 -11.43
CA HIS A 48 0.33 -9.34 -11.75
C HIS A 48 -0.27 -10.70 -12.10
N TRP A 49 0.54 -11.52 -12.76
CA TRP A 49 0.17 -12.84 -13.23
C TRP A 49 0.90 -13.90 -12.42
N GLN A 50 0.13 -14.74 -11.74
CA GLN A 50 0.66 -15.83 -10.91
C GLN A 50 -0.28 -17.03 -10.97
N ASP A 51 0.25 -18.26 -11.05
CA ASP A 51 -0.53 -19.49 -10.95
C ASP A 51 -1.75 -19.57 -11.89
N ARG A 52 -1.62 -18.99 -13.09
CA ARG A 52 -2.68 -18.83 -14.11
C ARG A 52 -3.86 -17.94 -13.68
N GLN A 53 -3.61 -17.03 -12.76
CA GLN A 53 -4.56 -16.07 -12.22
C GLN A 53 -4.03 -14.66 -12.46
N LEU A 54 -4.95 -13.74 -12.79
CA LEU A 54 -4.68 -12.31 -12.78
C LEU A 54 -5.09 -11.78 -11.41
N ILE A 55 -4.12 -11.30 -10.63
CA ILE A 55 -4.32 -10.85 -9.26
C ILE A 55 -4.28 -9.33 -9.24
N PHE A 56 -5.27 -8.72 -8.57
CA PHE A 56 -5.36 -7.28 -8.33
C PHE A 56 -5.07 -7.03 -6.85
N GLU A 57 -4.04 -6.23 -6.57
CA GLU A 57 -3.66 -5.82 -5.22
C GLU A 57 -3.70 -4.30 -5.12
N GLU A 58 -3.99 -3.77 -3.93
CA GLU A 58 -3.87 -2.32 -3.70
C GLU A 58 -2.44 -1.87 -3.99
N TYR A 59 -2.28 -0.86 -4.86
CA TYR A 59 -0.96 -0.35 -5.18
C TYR A 59 -0.35 0.36 -3.97
N GLN A 60 0.58 -0.31 -3.32
CA GLN A 60 1.33 0.27 -2.22
C GLN A 60 2.62 0.91 -2.72
N LYS A 61 2.90 2.11 -2.22
CA LYS A 61 4.16 2.79 -2.53
C LYS A 61 5.30 2.10 -1.79
N THR A 62 6.37 1.81 -2.53
CA THR A 62 7.61 1.26 -2.00
C THR A 62 8.64 2.36 -1.77
N CYS A 63 9.50 2.17 -0.78
CA CYS A 63 10.59 3.09 -0.49
C CYS A 63 11.56 3.13 -1.67
N THR A 64 11.92 4.33 -2.13
CA THR A 64 12.87 4.51 -3.25
C THR A 64 14.27 3.96 -2.95
N PHE A 65 14.63 3.78 -1.68
CA PHE A 65 15.96 3.31 -1.28
C PHE A 65 16.01 1.80 -1.04
N CYS A 66 15.16 1.27 -0.15
CA CYS A 66 15.20 -0.14 0.24
C CYS A 66 14.09 -1.00 -0.38
N GLY A 67 13.12 -0.41 -1.09
CA GLY A 67 11.97 -1.14 -1.63
C GLY A 67 10.91 -1.54 -0.59
N ALA A 68 11.12 -1.25 0.70
CA ALA A 68 10.18 -1.61 1.76
C ALA A 68 8.83 -0.89 1.59
N CYS A 69 7.78 -1.57 2.03
CA CYS A 69 6.40 -1.13 2.00
C CYS A 69 5.78 -1.32 3.40
N PRO A 70 4.94 -0.38 3.89
CA PRO A 70 4.51 0.85 3.23
C PRO A 70 5.55 1.97 3.30
N ALA A 71 5.62 2.78 2.25
CA ALA A 71 6.43 4.00 2.21
C ALA A 71 5.55 5.24 2.01
N LEU A 72 5.92 6.33 2.67
CA LEU A 72 5.18 7.59 2.63
C LEU A 72 5.81 8.56 1.63
N LYS A 73 4.96 9.28 0.90
CA LYS A 73 5.43 10.37 0.04
C LYS A 73 5.71 11.59 0.92
N PHE A 74 6.95 12.07 0.89
CA PHE A 74 7.39 13.32 1.51
C PHE A 74 7.91 14.24 0.40
N ASP A 75 7.16 15.31 0.12
CA ASP A 75 7.42 16.22 -1.00
C ASP A 75 7.62 15.46 -2.34
N THR A 76 8.83 15.46 -2.89
CA THR A 76 9.17 14.80 -4.17
C THR A 76 9.73 13.38 -4.00
N LYS A 77 9.84 12.86 -2.76
CA LYS A 77 10.47 11.57 -2.45
C LYS A 77 9.49 10.60 -1.80
N ILE A 78 9.77 9.30 -1.89
CA ILE A 78 8.98 8.23 -1.25
C ILE A 78 9.93 7.41 -0.37
N LEU A 79 9.66 7.37 0.93
CA LEU A 79 10.59 6.85 1.94
C LEU A 79 9.85 6.03 3.00
N CYS A 80 10.45 4.91 3.44
CA CYS A 80 9.96 4.23 4.63
C CYS A 80 10.42 4.98 5.89
N GLY A 81 9.51 5.11 6.86
CA GLY A 81 9.82 5.79 8.11
C GLY A 81 10.73 4.97 9.04
N ALA A 82 10.59 3.64 9.01
CA ALA A 82 11.26 2.74 9.95
C ALA A 82 12.79 2.71 9.75
N ASP A 83 13.24 2.58 8.50
CA ASP A 83 14.65 2.34 8.21
C ASP A 83 15.30 3.55 7.54
N CYS A 84 14.97 3.84 6.28
CA CYS A 84 15.71 4.83 5.50
C CYS A 84 15.55 6.27 6.00
N TYR A 85 14.41 6.63 6.58
CA TYR A 85 14.26 7.95 7.23
C TYR A 85 15.12 8.07 8.48
N ALA A 86 15.15 7.03 9.32
CA ALA A 86 15.95 7.00 10.53
C ALA A 86 17.45 7.10 10.19
N ASP A 87 17.92 6.31 9.22
CA ASP A 87 19.30 6.33 8.74
C ASP A 87 19.68 7.71 8.18
N LEU A 88 18.83 8.30 7.32
CA LEU A 88 19.09 9.61 6.74
C LEU A 88 19.16 10.68 7.83
N ARG A 89 18.29 10.61 8.83
CA ARG A 89 18.28 11.53 9.96
C ARG A 89 19.57 11.46 10.77
N LEU A 90 20.06 10.26 11.09
CA LEU A 90 21.31 10.05 11.81
C LEU A 90 22.51 10.64 11.04
N HIS A 91 22.56 10.45 9.72
CA HIS A 91 23.61 11.04 8.89
C HIS A 91 23.55 12.57 8.88
N ILE A 92 22.36 13.18 8.83
CA ILE A 92 22.20 14.64 8.88
C ILE A 92 22.64 15.20 10.24
N GLU A 93 22.32 14.53 11.35
CA GLU A 93 22.71 14.95 12.70
C GLU A 93 24.25 14.88 12.89
N ALA A 94 24.89 13.79 12.46
CA ALA A 94 26.35 13.66 12.50
C ALA A 94 27.09 14.73 11.67
N GLN A 95 26.50 15.16 10.55
CA GLN A 95 27.07 16.24 9.71
C GLN A 95 26.92 17.64 10.34
N LYS A 96 25.98 17.84 11.27
CA LYS A 96 25.83 19.12 11.99
C LYS A 96 26.90 19.28 13.08
N GLU A 97 27.26 18.20 13.76
CA GLU A 97 28.26 18.22 14.84
C GLU A 97 29.67 18.55 14.33
N SER A 98 30.03 18.03 13.14
CA SER A 98 31.33 18.29 12.52
C SER A 98 31.49 19.72 12.00
N ARG A 99 30.39 20.38 11.60
CA ARG A 99 30.40 21.80 11.17
C ARG A 99 30.41 22.80 12.33
N GLY A 100 29.99 22.40 13.53
CA GLY A 100 29.96 23.25 14.72
C GLY A 100 31.33 23.47 15.39
N ASN A 101 32.34 22.64 15.07
CA ASN A 101 33.63 22.65 15.76
C ASN A 101 34.75 23.41 15.03
N SER A 102 34.41 24.17 13.97
CA SER A 102 35.36 24.99 13.19
C SER A 102 35.57 26.41 13.76
N SER A 103 34.98 26.74 14.91
CA SER A 103 35.13 28.05 15.55
C SER A 103 35.64 27.89 16.99
N LYS A 104 36.90 27.50 17.13
CA LYS A 104 37.69 27.73 18.34
C LYS A 104 39.15 27.91 17.97
#